data_AF-A0A960UWU0-F1
#
_entry.id   AF-A0A960UWU0-F1
#
_cell.length_a   1.000
_cell.length_b   1.000
_cell.length_c   1.000
_cell.angle_alpha   90.00
_cell.angle_beta   90.00
_cell.angle_gamma   90.00
#
_symmetry.space_group_name_H-M   'P 1'
#
loop_
_entity.id
_entity.type
_entity.pdbx_description
1 polymer ?
#
loop_
_entity_poly.entity_id
_entity_poly.type
_entity_poly.pdbx_seq_one_letter_code
_entity_poly.pdbx_strand_id
1 'polypeptide(L)'
;ADHQIAHVYVKDSQILPEVRSCLQDLAGIEYVMDGRDLRSARFKDRDRATRKANSGPAKAATSASGRGRSQLQSTGEARAGDLVAVAEKGAWFHYYYWLDDSRAPDFARTVDIHRKPGYDPVELFVDPELSLVPLRIGWKLLKKALGFRMLMDVIPLRPDLVKGSHGRLHEPSRGPLLIAPQHYDGPLPHSVTGVFSLLQSYFRHP
;
A
#
# COMPACT_ATOMS: atom_id res chain seq x y z
N ALA A 1 7.61 -0.89 7.73
CA ALA A 1 6.18 -1.14 7.47
C ALA A 1 6.08 -1.65 6.05
N ASP A 2 5.21 -2.62 5.78
CA ASP A 2 5.06 -3.15 4.43
C ASP A 2 3.79 -2.67 3.73
N HIS A 3 3.48 -3.19 2.55
CA HIS A 3 2.41 -2.78 1.66
C HIS A 3 1.21 -3.73 1.74
N GLN A 4 0.02 -3.13 1.76
CA GLN A 4 -1.26 -3.84 1.72
C GLN A 4 -1.92 -3.82 0.34
N ILE A 5 -1.20 -3.32 -0.68
CA ILE A 5 -1.64 -3.29 -2.07
C ILE A 5 -0.57 -3.96 -2.92
N ALA A 6 -1.00 -4.88 -3.79
CA ALA A 6 -0.14 -5.49 -4.80
C ALA A 6 -0.74 -5.33 -6.19
N HIS A 7 0.10 -4.93 -7.15
CA HIS A 7 -0.25 -4.96 -8.57
C HIS A 7 0.16 -6.31 -9.15
N VAL A 8 -0.78 -6.96 -9.82
CA VAL A 8 -0.57 -8.27 -10.44
C VAL A 8 -0.64 -8.10 -11.95
N TYR A 9 0.43 -8.49 -12.63
CA TYR A 9 0.55 -8.47 -14.08
C TYR A 9 0.42 -9.89 -14.60
N VAL A 10 -0.52 -10.12 -15.52
CA VAL A 10 -0.82 -11.44 -16.05
C VAL A 10 -0.35 -11.48 -17.50
N LYS A 11 0.69 -12.28 -17.77
CA LYS A 11 1.29 -12.37 -19.10
C LYS A 11 0.29 -12.85 -20.16
N ASP A 12 -0.54 -13.83 -19.80
CA ASP A 12 -1.60 -14.37 -20.66
C ASP A 12 -2.96 -13.88 -20.17
N SER A 13 -3.63 -13.05 -20.97
CA SER A 13 -4.92 -12.49 -20.60
C SER A 13 -6.04 -13.52 -20.52
N GLN A 14 -5.87 -14.71 -21.12
CA GLN A 14 -6.88 -15.77 -21.11
C GLN A 14 -7.06 -16.38 -19.71
N ILE A 15 -6.02 -16.37 -18.87
CA ILE A 15 -6.05 -16.90 -17.51
C ILE A 15 -6.40 -15.84 -16.46
N LEU A 16 -6.62 -14.59 -16.85
CA LEU A 16 -6.91 -13.49 -15.93
C LEU A 16 -8.13 -13.77 -15.02
N PRO A 17 -9.25 -14.37 -15.49
CA PRO A 17 -10.37 -14.74 -14.62
C PRO A 17 -9.98 -15.77 -13.56
N GLU A 18 -9.14 -16.75 -13.92
CA GLU A 18 -8.67 -17.79 -13.01
C GLU A 18 -7.74 -17.20 -11.95
N VAL A 19 -6.75 -16.40 -12.36
CA VAL A 19 -5.83 -15.69 -11.45
C VAL A 19 -6.62 -14.83 -10.46
N ARG A 20 -7.64 -14.12 -10.94
CA ARG A 20 -8.52 -13.33 -10.08
C ARG A 20 -9.23 -14.20 -9.05
N SER A 21 -9.80 -15.33 -9.45
CA SER A 21 -10.48 -16.25 -8.53
C SER A 21 -9.52 -16.76 -7.46
N CYS A 22 -8.34 -17.23 -7.86
CA CYS A 22 -7.31 -17.72 -6.93
C CYS A 22 -6.91 -16.65 -5.90
N LEU A 23 -6.76 -15.39 -6.33
CA LEU A 23 -6.46 -14.28 -5.42
C LEU A 23 -7.63 -13.94 -4.50
N GLN A 24 -8.87 -14.05 -4.96
CA GLN A 24 -10.05 -13.78 -4.13
C GLN A 24 -10.26 -14.84 -3.04
N ASP A 25 -9.85 -16.08 -3.29
CA ASP A 25 -9.99 -17.20 -2.36
C ASP A 25 -8.81 -17.32 -1.37
N LEU A 26 -7.74 -16.53 -1.58
CA LEU A 26 -6.55 -16.52 -0.74
C LEU A 26 -6.81 -15.80 0.58
N ALA A 27 -6.58 -16.51 1.69
CA ALA A 27 -6.66 -15.95 3.03
C ALA A 27 -5.74 -14.72 3.17
N GLY A 28 -6.26 -13.64 3.77
CA GLY A 28 -5.52 -12.39 3.90
C GLY A 28 -5.67 -11.43 2.73
N ILE A 29 -6.41 -11.79 1.67
CA ILE A 29 -6.85 -10.86 0.61
C ILE A 29 -8.30 -10.45 0.87
N GLU A 30 -8.56 -9.14 1.00
CA GLU A 30 -9.91 -8.63 1.24
C GLU A 30 -10.71 -8.48 -0.05
N TYR A 31 -10.08 -7.94 -1.10
CA TYR A 31 -10.70 -7.82 -2.41
C TYR A 31 -9.66 -7.66 -3.52
N VAL A 32 -10.08 -8.03 -4.73
CA VAL A 32 -9.30 -7.90 -5.97
C VAL A 32 -10.08 -7.03 -6.95
N MET A 33 -9.42 -5.96 -7.40
CA MET A 33 -9.93 -5.01 -8.38
C MET A 33 -9.32 -5.28 -9.75
N ASP A 34 -10.05 -4.93 -10.82
CA ASP A 34 -9.44 -4.80 -12.14
C ASP A 34 -8.66 -3.48 -12.18
N GLY A 35 -7.37 -3.56 -12.51
CA GLY A 35 -6.50 -2.39 -12.54
C GLY A 35 -6.76 -1.46 -13.74
N ARG A 36 -7.37 -1.98 -14.81
CA ARG A 36 -7.75 -1.20 -16.00
C ARG A 36 -9.10 -0.49 -15.81
N ASP A 37 -9.92 -0.95 -14.86
CA ASP A 37 -11.21 -0.31 -14.53
C ASP A 37 -11.16 0.57 -13.27
N LEU A 38 -9.96 0.99 -12.81
CA LEU A 38 -9.81 1.90 -11.66
C LEU A 38 -10.56 3.24 -11.84
N ARG A 39 -10.94 3.63 -13.06
CA ARG A 39 -11.86 4.75 -13.35
C ARG A 39 -13.29 4.53 -12.81
N SER A 40 -13.78 3.29 -12.84
CA SER A 40 -15.15 2.92 -12.42
C SER A 40 -15.25 2.66 -10.92
N ALA A 41 -14.13 2.25 -10.31
CA ALA A 41 -13.87 2.40 -8.90
C ALA A 41 -13.64 3.88 -8.59
N ARG A 42 -14.65 4.71 -8.89
CA ARG A 42 -14.87 5.90 -8.07
C ARG A 42 -14.72 5.41 -6.65
N PHE A 43 -13.77 6.02 -5.96
CA PHE A 43 -13.69 6.14 -4.52
C PHE A 43 -15.05 6.68 -4.06
N LYS A 44 -16.09 5.85 -4.12
CA LYS A 44 -17.40 6.13 -3.59
C LYS A 44 -17.17 5.92 -2.12
N ASP A 45 -17.04 7.03 -1.44
CA ASP A 45 -17.36 7.13 -0.02
C ASP A 45 -18.61 6.27 0.19
N ARG A 46 -18.39 5.10 0.79
CA ARG A 46 -19.41 4.06 0.84
C ARG A 46 -20.28 4.40 2.04
N ASP A 47 -21.08 5.46 1.89
CA ASP A 47 -22.27 5.68 2.70
C ASP A 47 -23.25 4.53 2.37
N ARG A 48 -22.98 3.37 2.97
CA ARG A 48 -23.89 2.26 3.07
C ARG A 48 -24.82 2.50 4.25
N ALA A 49 -25.51 3.63 4.23
CA ALA A 49 -26.66 3.91 5.05
C ALA A 49 -27.61 4.76 4.21
N THR A 50 -28.85 4.31 4.05
CA THR A 50 -29.97 4.94 3.30
C THR A 50 -30.08 4.60 1.80
N ARG A 51 -30.57 3.39 1.51
CA ARG A 51 -31.43 3.14 0.33
C ARG A 51 -32.80 2.67 0.82
N LYS A 52 -33.70 3.63 1.11
CA LYS A 52 -35.15 3.44 1.05
C LYS A 52 -35.82 4.81 0.84
N ALA A 53 -36.72 4.86 -0.15
CA ALA A 53 -37.48 6.03 -0.64
C ALA A 53 -36.60 7.08 -1.36
N ASN A 54 -36.93 7.65 -2.52
CA ASN A 54 -38.22 7.83 -3.18
C ASN A 54 -38.02 7.94 -4.71
N SER A 55 -38.98 7.42 -5.45
CA SER A 55 -39.16 7.60 -6.90
C SER A 55 -39.83 8.95 -7.20
N GLY A 56 -39.23 9.76 -8.08
CA GLY A 56 -39.83 10.97 -8.63
C GLY A 56 -38.93 11.62 -9.71
N PRO A 57 -39.49 12.24 -10.77
CA PRO A 57 -38.75 12.53 -12.00
C PRO A 57 -37.93 13.82 -11.88
N ALA A 58 -36.65 13.77 -12.26
CA ALA A 58 -35.78 14.94 -12.32
C ALA A 58 -35.98 15.70 -13.64
N LYS A 59 -36.45 16.94 -13.53
CA LYS A 59 -36.51 17.93 -14.62
C LYS A 59 -35.10 18.41 -14.99
N ALA A 60 -34.94 18.68 -16.28
CA ALA A 60 -33.75 19.26 -16.89
C ALA A 60 -33.45 20.67 -16.36
N ALA A 61 -32.16 20.97 -16.14
CA ALA A 61 -31.65 22.33 -16.08
C ALA A 61 -30.28 22.37 -16.78
N THR A 62 -30.19 23.26 -17.76
CA THR A 62 -29.08 23.48 -18.68
C THR A 62 -28.17 24.60 -18.16
N SER A 63 -26.87 24.46 -18.45
CA SER A 63 -25.86 25.53 -18.61
C SER A 63 -25.41 26.34 -17.38
N ALA A 64 -24.12 26.22 -17.05
CA ALA A 64 -23.19 27.36 -17.12
C ALA A 64 -21.73 26.87 -17.15
N SER A 65 -20.99 27.39 -18.13
CA SER A 65 -19.57 27.22 -18.33
C SER A 65 -18.74 27.80 -17.18
N GLY A 66 -17.94 26.96 -16.52
CA GLY A 66 -16.89 27.38 -15.59
C GLY A 66 -15.65 26.50 -15.81
N ARG A 67 -14.68 27.01 -16.56
CA ARG A 67 -13.33 26.42 -16.68
C ARG A 67 -12.65 26.54 -15.32
N GLY A 68 -12.60 25.44 -14.58
CA GLY A 68 -11.97 25.39 -13.26
C GLY A 68 -12.10 24.02 -12.61
N ARG A 69 -11.77 22.94 -13.34
CA ARG A 69 -11.65 21.60 -12.76
C ARG A 69 -10.41 20.90 -13.28
N SER A 70 -9.25 21.32 -12.78
CA SER A 70 -8.15 20.39 -12.59
C SER A 70 -8.45 19.56 -11.33
N GLN A 71 -9.48 18.71 -11.39
CA GLN A 71 -9.44 17.49 -10.59
C GLN A 71 -8.14 16.81 -10.99
N LEU A 72 -7.24 16.59 -10.04
CA LEU A 72 -6.01 15.84 -10.29
C LEU A 72 -6.45 14.45 -10.80
N GLN A 73 -6.43 14.27 -12.11
CA GLN A 73 -6.72 13.00 -12.77
C GLN A 73 -5.60 12.06 -12.34
N SER A 74 -5.91 11.10 -11.47
CA SER A 74 -4.99 9.99 -11.25
C SER A 74 -4.92 9.20 -12.55
N THR A 75 -3.85 9.39 -13.32
CA THR A 75 -3.49 8.59 -14.51
C THR A 75 -2.96 7.20 -14.13
N GLY A 76 -3.21 6.76 -12.88
CA GLY A 76 -2.69 5.53 -12.32
C GLY A 76 -3.12 4.26 -13.06
N GLU A 77 -4.23 4.30 -13.80
CA GLU A 77 -4.70 3.17 -14.62
C GLU A 77 -3.64 2.68 -15.62
N ALA A 78 -2.97 3.60 -16.32
CA ALA A 78 -1.96 3.24 -17.31
C ALA A 78 -0.69 2.61 -16.68
N ARG A 79 -0.56 2.69 -15.35
CA ARG A 79 0.57 2.15 -14.58
C ARG A 79 0.13 1.06 -13.60
N ALA A 80 -1.14 0.70 -13.60
CA ALA A 80 -1.66 -0.36 -12.76
C ALA A 80 -1.40 -1.71 -13.45
N GLY A 81 -1.12 -2.74 -12.64
CA GLY A 81 -1.22 -4.12 -13.09
C GLY A 81 -2.62 -4.47 -13.58
N ASP A 82 -2.75 -5.59 -14.30
CA ASP A 82 -4.03 -6.08 -14.80
C ASP A 82 -5.04 -6.30 -13.67
N LEU A 83 -4.56 -6.71 -12.50
CA LEU A 83 -5.33 -6.78 -11.26
C LEU A 83 -4.63 -6.01 -10.14
N VAL A 84 -5.42 -5.54 -9.17
CA VAL A 84 -4.93 -4.94 -7.93
C VAL A 84 -5.52 -5.71 -6.75
N ALA A 85 -4.66 -6.39 -5.99
CA ALA A 85 -5.05 -7.10 -4.79
C ALA A 85 -4.87 -6.20 -3.55
N VAL A 86 -5.85 -6.21 -2.66
CA VAL A 86 -5.79 -5.47 -1.39
C VAL A 86 -5.86 -6.46 -0.24
N ALA A 87 -4.84 -6.45 0.61
CA ALA A 87 -4.74 -7.33 1.78
C ALA A 87 -5.75 -6.92 2.85
N GLU A 88 -6.27 -7.89 3.62
CA GLU A 88 -7.10 -7.67 4.79
C GLU A 88 -6.46 -6.74 5.83
N LYS A 89 -7.27 -6.17 6.73
CA LYS A 89 -6.75 -5.37 7.84
C LYS A 89 -5.84 -6.22 8.74
N GLY A 90 -4.59 -5.80 8.90
CA GLY A 90 -3.58 -6.52 9.67
C GLY A 90 -2.75 -7.52 8.84
N ALA A 91 -3.11 -7.74 7.57
CA ALA A 91 -2.32 -8.51 6.61
C ALA A 91 -1.56 -7.56 5.65
N TRP A 92 -0.51 -8.10 5.03
CA TRP A 92 0.37 -7.40 4.09
C TRP A 92 1.08 -8.40 3.17
N PHE A 93 1.61 -7.94 2.05
CA PHE A 93 2.25 -8.80 1.04
C PHE A 93 3.78 -8.80 1.19
N HIS A 94 4.41 -9.97 1.36
CA HIS A 94 5.87 -10.12 1.32
C HIS A 94 6.35 -10.64 -0.05
N TYR A 95 7.59 -10.33 -0.42
CA TYR A 95 8.16 -10.70 -1.72
C TYR A 95 8.59 -12.17 -1.84
N TYR A 96 8.53 -12.95 -0.75
CA TYR A 96 9.03 -14.33 -0.76
C TYR A 96 8.24 -15.15 -1.79
N TYR A 97 8.92 -15.49 -2.88
CA TYR A 97 8.38 -16.29 -3.98
C TYR A 97 8.70 -17.79 -3.81
N TRP A 98 9.35 -18.16 -2.70
CA TRP A 98 9.59 -19.54 -2.29
C TRP A 98 8.58 -19.94 -1.22
N LEU A 99 8.21 -21.23 -1.21
CA LEU A 99 7.26 -21.80 -0.25
C LEU A 99 7.95 -22.55 0.90
N ASP A 100 9.25 -22.80 0.76
CA ASP A 100 10.08 -23.51 1.72
C ASP A 100 11.33 -22.67 1.98
N ASP A 101 11.54 -22.28 3.23
CA ASP A 101 12.66 -21.45 3.65
C ASP A 101 14.02 -22.14 3.45
N SER A 102 14.06 -23.46 3.32
CA SER A 102 15.28 -24.19 2.94
C SER A 102 15.73 -23.88 1.51
N ARG A 103 14.80 -23.38 0.67
CA ARG A 103 15.03 -22.96 -0.71
C ARG A 103 15.15 -21.45 -0.84
N ALA A 104 15.13 -20.71 0.26
CA ALA A 104 15.32 -19.27 0.25
C ALA A 104 16.70 -18.93 -0.36
N PRO A 105 16.79 -17.94 -1.25
CA PRO A 105 18.07 -17.49 -1.78
C PRO A 105 18.99 -16.98 -0.65
N ASP A 106 20.30 -17.18 -0.78
CA ASP A 106 21.29 -16.74 0.23
C ASP A 106 21.18 -15.26 0.60
N PHE A 107 20.77 -14.41 -0.35
CA PHE A 107 20.61 -12.98 -0.12
C PHE A 107 19.43 -12.63 0.78
N ALA A 108 18.42 -13.51 0.92
CA ALA A 108 17.20 -13.24 1.68
C ALA A 108 17.52 -12.94 3.15
N ARG A 109 18.53 -13.63 3.71
CA ARG A 109 19.00 -13.47 5.09
C ARG A 109 20.02 -12.34 5.28
N THR A 110 20.22 -11.50 4.26
CA THR A 110 21.22 -10.42 4.25
C THR A 110 20.59 -9.08 3.86
N VAL A 111 21.26 -7.97 4.18
CA VAL A 111 20.90 -6.65 3.64
C VAL A 111 21.46 -6.58 2.22
N ASP A 112 20.59 -6.61 1.21
CA ASP A 112 21.01 -6.63 -0.19
C ASP A 112 20.06 -5.83 -1.08
N ILE A 113 20.51 -4.64 -1.49
CA ILE A 113 19.70 -3.71 -2.30
C ILE A 113 19.65 -4.08 -3.79
N HIS A 114 20.48 -5.02 -4.25
CA HIS A 114 20.64 -5.32 -5.67
C HIS A 114 19.89 -6.57 -6.10
N ARG A 115 19.85 -7.58 -5.22
CA ARG A 115 19.22 -8.87 -5.51
C ARG A 115 17.81 -8.99 -4.95
N LYS A 116 17.49 -8.24 -3.88
CA LYS A 116 16.12 -8.23 -3.36
C LYS A 116 15.22 -7.41 -4.29
N PRO A 117 14.01 -7.91 -4.61
CA PRO A 117 13.05 -7.20 -5.47
C PRO A 117 12.58 -5.84 -4.92
N GLY A 118 12.84 -5.54 -3.64
CA GLY A 118 12.45 -4.31 -2.99
C GLY A 118 12.97 -4.26 -1.56
N TYR A 119 12.49 -3.25 -0.82
CA TYR A 119 12.77 -3.12 0.61
C TYR A 119 12.16 -4.28 1.38
N ASP A 120 12.96 -4.91 2.24
CA ASP A 120 12.54 -6.00 3.09
C ASP A 120 12.48 -5.54 4.55
N PRO A 121 11.29 -5.37 5.14
CA PRO A 121 11.15 -4.83 6.50
C PRO A 121 11.77 -5.71 7.58
N VAL A 122 11.98 -7.01 7.32
CA VAL A 122 12.63 -7.88 8.32
C VAL A 122 14.13 -7.63 8.46
N GLU A 123 14.74 -6.86 7.55
CA GLU A 123 16.15 -6.44 7.65
C GLU A 123 16.47 -5.59 8.87
N LEU A 124 15.44 -5.00 9.49
CA LEU A 124 15.57 -4.22 10.73
C LEU A 124 15.76 -5.12 11.96
N PHE A 125 15.62 -6.44 11.81
CA PHE A 125 15.70 -7.40 12.89
C PHE A 125 16.91 -8.31 12.72
N VAL A 126 17.43 -8.76 13.86
CA VAL A 126 18.33 -9.90 13.90
C VAL A 126 17.50 -11.15 14.15
N ASP A 127 17.84 -12.23 13.46
CA ASP A 127 17.09 -13.48 13.52
C ASP A 127 17.06 -14.02 14.95
N PRO A 128 15.87 -14.08 15.59
CA PRO A 128 15.73 -14.49 16.98
C PRO A 128 16.04 -15.97 17.21
N GLU A 129 16.07 -16.79 16.15
CA GLU A 129 16.40 -18.22 16.23
C GLU A 129 17.92 -18.46 16.25
N LEU A 130 18.73 -17.44 15.95
CA LEU A 130 20.17 -17.53 16.03
C LEU A 130 20.65 -17.41 17.49
N SER A 131 21.41 -18.41 17.94
CA SER A 131 22.11 -18.36 19.22
C SER A 131 23.47 -17.65 19.11
N LEU A 132 23.92 -17.04 20.20
CA LEU A 132 25.24 -16.39 20.30
C LEU A 132 25.49 -15.35 19.20
N VAL A 133 24.46 -14.57 18.85
CA VAL A 133 24.49 -13.57 17.78
C VAL A 133 25.73 -12.67 17.82
N PRO A 134 26.13 -12.04 18.95
CA PRO A 134 27.32 -11.19 18.98
C PRO A 134 28.60 -11.92 18.60
N LEU A 135 28.74 -13.18 19.01
CA LEU A 135 29.89 -14.01 18.66
C LEU A 135 29.89 -14.36 17.16
N ARG A 136 28.72 -14.71 16.59
CA ARG A 136 28.59 -14.98 15.15
C ARG A 136 28.93 -13.75 14.31
N ILE A 137 28.42 -12.59 14.69
CA ILE A 137 28.73 -11.31 14.04
C ILE A 137 30.23 -11.02 14.18
N GLY A 138 30.79 -11.10 15.39
CA GLY A 138 32.21 -10.87 15.65
C GLY A 138 33.11 -11.79 14.81
N TRP A 139 32.74 -13.06 14.68
CA TRP A 139 33.44 -14.02 13.84
C TRP A 139 33.37 -13.67 12.35
N LYS A 140 32.20 -13.24 11.85
CA LYS A 140 32.05 -12.78 10.45
C LYS A 140 32.85 -11.51 10.18
N LEU A 141 32.87 -10.57 11.13
CA LEU A 141 33.68 -9.35 11.04
C LEU A 141 35.19 -9.67 11.05
N LEU A 142 35.64 -10.62 11.87
CA LEU A 142 37.03 -11.08 11.85
C LEU A 142 37.40 -11.68 10.48
N LYS A 143 36.57 -12.57 9.93
CA LYS A 143 36.80 -13.12 8.58
C LYS A 143 36.83 -12.04 7.50
N LYS A 144 35.93 -11.04 7.59
CA LYS A 144 35.94 -9.87 6.70
C LYS A 144 37.26 -9.09 6.84
N ALA A 145 37.74 -8.87 8.07
CA ALA A 145 39.02 -8.20 8.33
C ALA A 145 40.22 -8.98 7.78
N LEU A 146 40.15 -10.31 7.77
CA LEU A 146 41.14 -11.20 7.16
C LEU A 146 41.02 -11.31 5.63
N GLY A 147 40.11 -10.56 4.98
CA GLY A 147 39.98 -10.52 3.52
C GLY A 147 39.11 -11.63 2.92
N PHE A 148 38.44 -12.46 3.72
CA PHE A 148 37.53 -13.48 3.20
C PHE A 148 36.24 -12.84 2.68
N ARG A 149 35.71 -13.40 1.57
CA ARG A 149 34.37 -13.09 1.08
C ARG A 149 33.33 -13.81 1.95
N MET A 150 32.44 -13.05 2.56
CA MET A 150 31.49 -13.53 3.57
C MET A 150 30.18 -12.76 3.46
N LEU A 151 29.06 -13.42 3.76
CA LEU A 151 27.74 -12.79 3.90
C LEU A 151 27.42 -12.53 5.37
N MET A 152 26.73 -11.41 5.63
CA MET A 152 26.14 -11.09 6.93
C MET A 152 24.70 -11.61 6.96
N ASP A 153 24.56 -12.91 7.15
CA ASP A 153 23.33 -13.71 7.04
C ASP A 153 22.54 -13.79 8.36
N VAL A 154 22.35 -12.64 9.02
CA VAL A 154 21.75 -12.57 10.36
C VAL A 154 20.28 -12.13 10.36
N ILE A 155 19.67 -11.97 9.17
CA ILE A 155 18.29 -11.50 9.02
C ILE A 155 17.34 -12.71 9.00
N PRO A 156 16.21 -12.65 9.72
CA PRO A 156 15.25 -13.74 9.77
C PRO A 156 14.43 -13.85 8.48
N LEU A 157 13.82 -15.01 8.26
CA LEU A 157 12.76 -15.22 7.25
C LEU A 157 11.37 -15.21 7.91
N ARG A 158 11.17 -14.28 8.85
CA ARG A 158 10.01 -14.23 9.76
C ARG A 158 9.20 -12.95 9.50
N PRO A 159 8.31 -12.92 8.50
CA PRO A 159 7.52 -11.72 8.20
C PRO A 159 6.64 -11.31 9.38
N ASP A 160 6.22 -12.25 10.22
CA ASP A 160 5.44 -11.98 11.43
C ASP A 160 6.12 -11.03 12.43
N LEU A 161 7.44 -10.82 12.37
CA LEU A 161 8.14 -9.81 13.18
C LEU A 161 7.72 -8.38 12.83
N VAL A 162 7.23 -8.16 11.61
CA VAL A 162 6.74 -6.87 11.15
C VAL A 162 5.30 -6.69 11.61
N LYS A 163 5.08 -5.74 12.53
CA LYS A 163 3.76 -5.50 13.17
C LYS A 163 2.97 -4.34 12.57
N GLY A 164 3.41 -3.79 11.43
CA GLY A 164 2.78 -2.61 10.83
C GLY A 164 2.89 -2.57 9.31
N SER A 165 1.84 -2.09 8.67
CA SER A 165 1.72 -2.00 7.20
C SER A 165 0.88 -0.78 6.81
N HIS A 166 0.92 -0.38 5.54
CA HIS A 166 0.20 0.75 4.99
C HIS A 166 -0.26 0.50 3.55
N GLY A 167 -1.06 1.42 3.02
CA GLY A 167 -1.48 1.42 1.61
C GLY A 167 -2.97 1.16 1.42
N ARG A 168 -3.68 0.59 2.41
CA ARG A 168 -5.14 0.50 2.37
C ARG A 168 -5.79 1.87 2.31
N LEU A 169 -7.00 1.90 1.76
CA LEU A 169 -7.87 3.06 1.87
C LEU A 169 -8.15 3.36 3.33
N HIS A 170 -8.18 4.65 3.61
CA HIS A 170 -8.31 5.15 4.95
C HIS A 170 -9.72 4.94 5.50
N GLU A 171 -9.83 4.46 6.74
CA GLU A 171 -11.10 4.45 7.46
C GLU A 171 -11.45 5.90 7.85
N PRO A 172 -12.64 6.44 7.52
CA PRO A 172 -13.01 7.83 7.83
C PRO A 172 -12.79 8.21 9.31
N SER A 173 -12.92 7.23 10.21
CA SER A 173 -12.76 7.36 11.66
C SER A 173 -11.31 7.56 12.14
N ARG A 174 -10.29 7.35 11.31
CA ARG A 174 -8.87 7.49 11.69
C ARG A 174 -8.16 8.66 11.01
N GLY A 175 -8.94 9.64 10.52
CA GLY A 175 -8.48 10.75 9.67
C GLY A 175 -7.44 11.66 10.30
N PRO A 176 -6.73 12.46 9.49
CA PRO A 176 -5.96 13.56 10.04
C PRO A 176 -6.89 14.53 10.79
N LEU A 177 -6.45 14.97 11.96
CA LEU A 177 -7.12 16.04 12.70
C LEU A 177 -6.66 17.39 12.16
N LEU A 178 -7.61 18.23 11.74
CA LEU A 178 -7.35 19.61 11.36
C LEU A 178 -7.71 20.51 12.55
N ILE A 179 -6.74 21.27 13.03
CA ILE A 179 -6.93 22.28 14.09
C ILE A 179 -6.91 23.66 13.42
N ALA A 180 -7.97 24.44 13.64
CA ALA A 180 -8.13 25.78 13.09
C ALA A 180 -8.49 26.79 14.21
N PRO A 181 -8.30 28.11 13.98
CA PRO A 181 -8.76 29.14 14.91
C PRO A 181 -10.26 29.01 15.20
N GLN A 182 -10.69 29.39 16.40
CA GLN A 182 -12.08 29.26 16.85
C GLN A 182 -13.10 30.02 15.98
N HIS A 183 -12.64 31.02 15.21
CA HIS A 183 -13.46 31.84 14.30
C HIS A 183 -13.34 31.41 12.83
N TYR A 184 -12.79 30.24 12.54
CA TYR A 184 -12.73 29.73 11.16
C TYR A 184 -14.10 29.19 10.73
N ASP A 185 -14.80 29.94 9.88
CA ASP A 185 -16.11 29.56 9.31
C ASP A 185 -16.02 29.11 7.84
N GLY A 186 -14.81 28.86 7.33
CA GLY A 186 -14.57 28.47 5.94
C GLY A 186 -14.87 26.98 5.66
N PRO A 187 -14.96 26.60 4.36
CA PRO A 187 -15.16 25.20 3.99
C PRO A 187 -13.92 24.36 4.27
N LEU A 188 -14.07 23.28 5.05
CA LEU A 188 -13.01 22.31 5.29
C LEU A 188 -12.83 21.38 4.07
N PRO A 189 -11.60 20.98 3.74
CA PRO A 189 -11.34 20.10 2.60
C PRO A 189 -11.85 18.68 2.88
N HIS A 190 -12.58 18.10 1.93
CA HIS A 190 -13.06 16.71 1.98
C HIS A 190 -11.97 15.65 1.71
N SER A 191 -10.73 16.07 1.42
CA SER A 191 -9.59 15.18 1.15
C SER A 191 -8.28 15.80 1.63
N VAL A 192 -7.29 14.96 1.95
CA VAL A 192 -5.96 15.41 2.36
C VAL A 192 -5.29 16.27 1.28
N THR A 193 -5.54 15.98 0.01
CA THR A 193 -5.06 16.78 -1.13
C THR A 193 -5.60 18.20 -1.15
N GLY A 194 -6.72 18.48 -0.47
CA GLY A 194 -7.29 19.82 -0.35
C GLY A 194 -6.66 20.69 0.73
N VAL A 195 -5.84 20.13 1.63
CA VAL A 195 -5.24 20.87 2.76
C VAL A 195 -4.32 21.99 2.26
N PHE A 196 -3.57 21.78 1.19
CA PHE A 196 -2.73 22.82 0.59
C PHE A 196 -3.55 24.04 0.16
N SER A 197 -4.69 23.83 -0.51
CA SER A 197 -5.57 24.91 -0.96
C SER A 197 -6.18 25.67 0.22
N LEU A 198 -6.54 24.97 1.30
CA LEU A 198 -6.99 25.58 2.54
C LEU A 198 -5.91 26.50 3.12
N LEU A 199 -4.70 25.98 3.34
CA LEU A 199 -3.59 26.77 3.89
C LEU A 199 -3.29 27.99 3.00
N GLN A 200 -3.29 27.80 1.68
CA GLN A 200 -3.05 28.89 0.74
C GLN A 200 -4.13 29.98 0.80
N SER A 201 -5.40 29.63 0.98
CA SER A 201 -6.48 30.63 1.14
C SER A 201 -6.32 31.49 2.38
N TYR A 202 -5.88 30.89 3.50
CA TYR A 202 -5.67 31.61 4.76
C TYR A 202 -4.55 32.66 4.63
N PHE A 203 -3.42 32.32 4.01
CA PHE A 203 -2.29 33.25 3.89
C PHE A 203 -2.47 34.34 2.82
N ARG A 204 -3.40 34.17 1.86
CA ARG A 204 -3.66 35.20 0.83
C ARG A 204 -4.65 36.27 1.29
N HIS A 205 -5.44 35.98 2.32
CA HIS A 205 -6.44 36.87 2.88
C HIS A 205 -6.33 36.86 4.42
N PRO A 206 -5.30 37.52 4.98
CA PRO A 206 -5.08 37.57 6.42
C PRO A 206 -6.19 38.32 7.17
#